data_AF-A0A925BS42-F1
#
_entry.id   AF-A0A925BS42-F1
#
_cell.length_a   1.000
_cell.length_b   1.000
_cell.length_c   1.000
_cell.angle_alpha   90.00
_cell.angle_beta   90.00
_cell.angle_gamma   90.00
#
_symmetry.space_group_name_H-M   'P 1'
#
loop_
_entity.id
_entity.type
_entity.pdbx_description
1 polymer ?
#
loop_
_entity_poly.entity_id
_entity_poly.type
_entity_poly.pdbx_seq_one_letter_code
_entity_poly.pdbx_strand_id
1 'polypeptide(L)'
;MRILITAGPTREYLDDVRYLSNASSGRMGYALAAEAVARGHQVVLVSGPVELSPPKGCEVHFVQTTEEMRFACEQSFAACNGVIAAAAVCDY
;
A
#
# COMPACT_ATOMS: atom_id res chain seq x y z
N MET A 1 7.49 -17.24 -0.03
CA MET A 1 7.30 -16.26 -1.13
C MET A 1 7.39 -14.86 -0.54
N ARG A 2 7.88 -13.89 -1.31
CA ARG A 2 7.82 -12.46 -1.00
C ARG A 2 6.69 -11.83 -1.81
N ILE A 3 5.73 -11.18 -1.15
CA ILE A 3 4.50 -10.65 -1.77
C ILE A 3 4.46 -9.14 -1.56
N LEU A 4 4.19 -8.40 -2.64
CA LEU A 4 3.90 -6.98 -2.56
C LEU A 4 2.39 -6.79 -2.38
N ILE A 5 1.98 -5.97 -1.42
CA ILE A 5 0.58 -5.64 -1.16
C ILE A 5 0.47 -4.12 -1.13
N THR A 6 -0.44 -3.55 -1.91
CA THR A 6 -0.78 -2.13 -1.81
C THR A 6 -2.05 -1.97 -0.97
N ALA A 7 -2.12 -0.92 -0.14
CA ALA A 7 -3.28 -0.66 0.70
C ALA A 7 -3.53 0.84 0.88
N GLY A 8 -4.77 1.18 1.25
CA GLY A 8 -5.18 2.58 1.49
C GLY A 8 -5.49 3.35 0.19
N PRO A 9 -5.95 4.60 0.31
CA PRO A 9 -6.15 5.47 -0.84
C PRO A 9 -4.85 6.17 -1.23
N THR A 10 -4.79 6.84 -2.38
CA THR A 10 -3.78 7.89 -2.64
C THR A 10 -4.42 9.27 -2.56
N ARG A 11 -3.61 10.33 -2.43
CA ARG A 11 -4.03 11.73 -2.37
C ARG A 11 -3.30 12.53 -3.43
N GLU A 12 -4.02 13.06 -4.41
CA GLU A 12 -3.47 13.94 -5.43
C GLU A 12 -3.74 15.39 -5.06
N TYR A 13 -2.68 16.12 -4.72
CA TYR A 13 -2.77 17.47 -4.16
C TYR A 13 -3.06 18.51 -5.25
N LEU A 14 -4.10 19.30 -5.02
CA LEU A 14 -4.46 20.46 -5.85
C LEU A 14 -3.72 21.72 -5.41
N ASP A 15 -3.43 21.80 -4.11
CA ASP A 15 -2.63 22.80 -3.42
C ASP A 15 -2.14 22.20 -2.09
N ASP A 16 -1.52 23.01 -1.23
CA ASP A 16 -0.92 22.56 0.04
C ASP A 16 -1.92 21.96 1.04
N VAL A 17 -3.23 22.10 0.82
CA VAL A 17 -4.29 21.66 1.75
C VAL A 17 -5.28 20.70 1.11
N ARG A 18 -5.73 20.99 -0.11
CA ARG A 18 -6.79 20.25 -0.80
C ARG A 18 -6.21 19.17 -1.70
N TYR A 19 -6.89 18.02 -1.75
CA TYR A 19 -6.50 16.90 -2.59
C TYR A 19 -7.71 16.10 -3.06
N LEU A 20 -7.55 15.38 -4.17
CA LEU A 20 -8.47 14.35 -4.65
C LEU A 20 -8.06 13.00 -4.06
N SER A 21 -9.03 12.22 -3.56
CA SER A 21 -8.75 10.92 -2.95
C SER A 21 -9.98 10.02 -2.96
N ASN A 22 -9.74 8.71 -2.95
CA ASN A 22 -10.79 7.70 -2.79
C ASN A 22 -11.05 7.41 -1.31
N ALA A 23 -12.31 7.14 -0.93
CA ALA A 23 -12.71 6.88 0.46
C ALA A 23 -12.34 5.46 0.96
N SER A 24 -11.13 4.98 0.67
CA SER A 24 -10.66 3.69 1.14
C SER A 24 -10.17 3.77 2.58
N SER A 25 -10.60 2.80 3.40
CA SER A 25 -10.10 2.65 4.77
C SER A 25 -8.81 1.82 4.87
N GLY A 26 -8.35 1.21 3.77
CA GLY A 26 -7.17 0.31 3.75
C GLY A 26 -7.30 -1.01 4.53
N ARG A 27 -8.38 -1.22 5.28
CA ARG A 27 -8.59 -2.39 6.16
C ARG A 27 -8.43 -3.74 5.45
N MET A 28 -8.93 -3.85 4.22
CA MET A 28 -8.80 -5.08 3.43
C MET A 28 -7.33 -5.40 3.12
N GLY A 29 -6.56 -4.43 2.61
CA GLY A 29 -5.15 -4.61 2.30
C GLY A 29 -4.32 -4.96 3.55
N TYR A 30 -4.62 -4.33 4.68
CA TYR A 30 -3.98 -4.63 5.96
C TYR A 30 -4.30 -6.04 6.48
N ALA A 31 -5.56 -6.48 6.34
CA ALA A 31 -5.95 -7.85 6.71
C ALA A 31 -5.25 -8.89 5.83
N LEU A 32 -5.13 -8.64 4.52
CA LEU A 32 -4.38 -9.49 3.59
C LEU A 32 -2.89 -9.56 3.97
N ALA A 33 -2.28 -8.43 4.33
CA ALA A 33 -0.90 -8.37 4.78
C ALA A 33 -0.68 -9.16 6.09
N ALA A 34 -1.57 -9.01 7.06
CA ALA A 34 -1.52 -9.76 8.32
C ALA A 34 -1.60 -11.27 8.08
N GLU A 35 -2.55 -11.71 7.27
CA GLU A 35 -2.76 -13.13 6.96
C GLU A 35 -1.58 -13.71 6.15
N ALA A 36 -1.03 -12.95 5.19
CA ALA A 36 0.15 -13.38 4.43
C ALA A 36 1.37 -13.57 5.35
N VAL A 37 1.61 -12.65 6.30
CA VAL A 37 2.66 -12.83 7.31
C VAL A 37 2.38 -14.05 8.19
N ALA A 38 1.14 -14.23 8.66
CA ALA A 38 0.75 -15.37 9.49
C ALA A 38 0.99 -16.73 8.80
N ARG A 39 0.89 -16.78 7.47
CA ARG A 39 1.20 -17.95 6.63
C ARG A 39 2.69 -18.12 6.34
N GLY A 40 3.57 -17.28 6.89
CA GLY A 40 5.01 -17.36 6.71
C GLY A 40 5.54 -16.71 5.43
N HIS A 41 4.76 -15.85 4.78
CA HIS A 41 5.24 -15.05 3.66
C HIS A 41 5.99 -13.81 4.13
N GLN A 42 6.99 -13.37 3.36
CA GLN A 42 7.57 -12.04 3.51
C GLN A 42 6.65 -11.04 2.80
N VAL A 43 6.25 -9.97 3.49
CA VAL A 43 5.29 -9.00 2.94
C VAL A 43 5.95 -7.64 2.83
N VAL A 44 5.88 -7.05 1.64
CA VAL A 44 6.10 -5.63 1.41
C VAL A 44 4.74 -4.96 1.33
N LEU A 45 4.44 -4.08 2.29
CA LEU A 45 3.21 -3.31 2.32
C LEU A 45 3.51 -1.88 1.85
N VAL A 46 3.00 -1.50 0.68
CA VAL A 46 3.00 -0.10 0.23
C VAL A 46 1.67 0.52 0.65
N SER A 47 1.69 1.38 1.65
CA SER A 47 0.49 1.95 2.26
C SER A 47 0.31 3.41 1.93
N GLY A 48 -0.82 3.73 1.33
CA GLY A 48 -1.37 5.08 1.31
C GLY A 48 -1.85 5.55 2.70
N PRO A 49 -2.31 6.80 2.83
CA PRO A 49 -2.69 7.39 4.12
C PRO A 49 -3.92 6.73 4.74
N VAL A 50 -3.71 5.99 5.83
CA VAL A 50 -4.75 5.37 6.67
C VAL A 50 -4.34 5.41 8.15
N GLU A 51 -5.32 5.39 9.05
CA GLU A 51 -5.11 5.34 10.50
C GLU A 51 -5.07 3.88 11.01
N LEU A 52 -4.27 3.04 10.38
CA LEU A 52 -4.11 1.63 10.74
C LEU A 52 -2.65 1.35 11.11
N SER A 53 -2.45 0.65 12.22
CA SER A 53 -1.14 0.11 12.57
C SER A 53 -0.76 -1.03 11.62
N PRO A 54 0.39 -0.97 10.93
CA PRO A 54 0.81 -2.06 10.05
C PRO A 54 0.96 -3.38 10.82
N PRO A 55 0.64 -4.53 10.19
CA PRO A 55 0.90 -5.83 10.78
C PRO A 55 2.40 -6.01 11.10
N LYS A 56 2.72 -6.61 12.24
CA LYS A 56 4.11 -6.93 12.61
C LYS A 56 4.70 -7.87 11.57
N GLY A 57 5.97 -7.64 11.20
CA GLY A 57 6.69 -8.48 10.25
C GLY A 57 6.54 -8.06 8.77
N CYS A 58 5.75 -7.03 8.47
CA CYS A 58 5.77 -6.36 7.17
C CYS A 58 6.99 -5.42 7.06
N GLU A 59 7.62 -5.41 5.88
CA GLU A 59 8.39 -4.26 5.40
C GLU A 59 7.39 -3.23 4.88
N VAL A 60 7.40 -1.99 5.38
CA VAL A 60 6.34 -1.01 5.10
C VAL A 60 6.92 0.22 4.42
N HIS A 61 6.30 0.62 3.32
CA HIS A 61 6.57 1.87 2.61
C HIS A 61 5.33 2.75 2.69
N PHE A 62 5.43 3.86 3.43
CA PHE A 62 4.35 4.85 3.49
C PHE A 62 4.47 5.82 2.33
N VAL A 63 3.36 6.04 1.64
CA VAL A 63 3.24 6.92 0.48
C VAL A 63 1.98 7.79 0.61
N GLN A 64 1.96 8.91 -0.07
CA GLN A 64 0.80 9.81 -0.13
C GLN A 64 0.19 9.80 -1.53
N THR A 65 1.01 9.96 -2.56
CA THR A 65 0.53 10.12 -3.94
C THR A 65 0.57 8.82 -4.73
N THR A 66 -0.12 8.82 -5.87
CA THR A 66 -0.11 7.74 -6.85
C THR A 66 1.28 7.53 -7.44
N GLU A 67 2.01 8.63 -7.69
CA GLU A 67 3.37 8.55 -8.21
C GLU A 67 4.34 7.92 -7.20
N GLU A 68 4.25 8.31 -5.92
CA GLU A 68 5.04 7.71 -4.84
C GLU A 68 4.70 6.23 -4.69
N MET A 69 3.41 5.86 -4.73
CA MET A 69 2.98 4.47 -4.67
C MET A 69 3.54 3.66 -5.84
N ARG A 70 3.48 4.18 -7.07
CA ARG A 70 4.05 3.55 -8.27
C ARG A 70 5.55 3.31 -8.08
N PHE A 71 6.28 4.33 -7.68
CA PHE A 71 7.73 4.26 -7.49
C PHE A 71 8.12 3.22 -6.43
N ALA A 72 7.47 3.24 -5.27
CA ALA A 72 7.70 2.26 -4.21
C ALA A 72 7.39 0.82 -4.67
N CYS A 73 6.33 0.65 -5.47
CA CYS A 73 5.99 -0.64 -6.07
C CYS A 73 7.05 -1.11 -7.05
N GLU A 74 7.47 -0.27 -7.99
CA GLU A 74 8.48 -0.62 -9.01
C GLU A 74 9.82 -1.00 -8.38
N GLN A 75 10.28 -0.27 -7.37
CA GLN A 75 11.50 -0.60 -6.63
C GLN A 75 11.42 -1.93 -5.90
N SER A 76 10.25 -2.24 -5.32
CA SER A 76 10.09 -3.41 -4.47
C SER A 76 9.76 -4.68 -5.26
N PHE A 77 9.07 -4.55 -6.39
CA PHE A 77 8.45 -5.65 -7.11
C PHE A 77 9.45 -6.62 -7.73
N ALA A 78 10.63 -6.14 -8.15
CA ALA A 78 11.68 -6.99 -8.72
C ALA A 78 12.14 -8.12 -7.79
N ALA A 79 12.02 -7.94 -6.47
CA ALA A 79 12.34 -8.93 -5.45
C ALA A 79 11.10 -9.71 -4.95
N CYS A 80 9.92 -9.49 -5.53
CA CYS A 80 8.67 -10.14 -5.14
C CYS A 80 8.27 -11.25 -6.14
N ASN A 81 7.51 -12.23 -5.65
CA ASN A 81 6.96 -13.31 -6.47
C ASN A 81 5.55 -12.99 -7.00
N GLY A 82 4.92 -11.93 -6.50
CA GLY A 82 3.58 -11.53 -6.89
C GLY A 82 3.14 -10.26 -6.20
N VAL A 83 2.03 -9.70 -6.69
CA VAL A 83 1.40 -8.48 -6.17
C VAL A 83 -0.07 -8.71 -5.88
N ILE A 84 -0.55 -8.12 -4.79
CA ILE A 84 -1.98 -7.95 -4.49
C ILE A 84 -2.25 -6.44 -4.46
N ALA A 85 -2.78 -5.91 -5.55
CA ALA A 85 -3.08 -4.48 -5.69
C ALA A 85 -4.44 -4.15 -5.04
N ALA A 86 -4.44 -3.85 -3.74
CA ALA A 86 -5.64 -3.58 -2.96
C ALA A 86 -5.79 -2.10 -2.55
N ALA A 87 -4.87 -1.23 -2.95
CA ALA A 87 -5.01 0.22 -2.79
C ALA A 87 -6.10 0.80 -3.70
N ALA A 88 -6.74 1.88 -3.25
CA ALA A 88 -7.68 2.66 -4.04
C ALA A 88 -6.94 3.86 -4.65
N VAL A 89 -6.16 3.59 -5.69
CA VAL A 89 -5.34 4.55 -6.40
C VAL A 89 -6.21 5.58 -7.12
N CYS A 90 -5.78 6.84 -7.16
CA CYS A 90 -6.43 7.88 -7.94
C CYS A 90 -6.10 7.70 -9.43
N ASP A 91 -7.12 7.73 -10.30
CA ASP A 91 -6.94 7.55 -11.74
C ASP A 91 -6.43 8.82 -12.45
N TYR A 92 -6.51 9.99 -11.79
CA TYR A 92 -6.23 11.32 -12.32
C TYR A 92 -5.34 12.12 -11.39
#